data_AF-A0A2S9G9W7-F1
#
_entry.id   AF-A0A2S9G9W7-F1
#
_cell.length_a   1.000
_cell.length_b   1.000
_cell.length_c   1.000
_cell.angle_alpha   90.00
_cell.angle_beta   90.00
_cell.angle_gamma   90.00
#
_symmetry.space_group_name_H-M   'P 1'
#
loop_
_entity.id
_entity.type
_entity.pdbx_description
1 polymer ?
#
loop_
_entity_poly.entity_id
_entity_poly.type
_entity_poly.pdbx_seq_one_letter_code
_entity_poly.pdbx_strand_id
1 'polypeptide(L)'
;GDVDALRAAVDSDTAAVFLEPIMGEGGVVVPPAGYLVAAREITAEHGALLVLDEVQTGVGRTGAFFAHQHDGITPDIVTLAKGLG
;
A
#
# COMPACT_ATOMS: atom_id res chain seq x y z
N GLY A 1 10.22 -2.74 3.51
CA GLY A 1 9.33 -3.70 2.86
C GLY A 1 10.17 -4.88 2.43
N ASP A 2 9.70 -6.09 2.72
CA ASP A 2 10.34 -7.35 2.32
C ASP A 2 9.40 -8.06 1.33
N VAL A 3 9.80 -8.10 0.05
CA VAL A 3 8.97 -8.65 -1.03
C VAL A 3 8.90 -10.18 -0.93
N ASP A 4 9.99 -10.83 -0.52
CA ASP A 4 10.04 -12.29 -0.42
C ASP A 4 9.14 -12.76 0.72
N ALA A 5 9.16 -12.05 1.86
CA ALA A 5 8.23 -12.31 2.95
C ALA A 5 6.77 -12.09 2.54
N LEU A 6 6.48 -11.01 1.79
CA LEU A 6 5.12 -10.76 1.30
C LEU A 6 4.65 -11.86 0.34
N ARG A 7 5.49 -12.27 -0.61
CA ARG A 7 5.17 -13.35 -1.57
C ARG A 7 4.97 -14.69 -0.87
N ALA A 8 5.72 -14.97 0.19
CA ALA A 8 5.55 -16.20 0.97
C ALA A 8 4.27 -16.21 1.81
N ALA A 9 3.72 -15.04 2.15
CA ALA A 9 2.56 -14.90 3.02
C ALA A 9 1.22 -14.78 2.29
N VAL A 10 1.23 -14.45 0.99
CA VAL A 10 0.01 -14.27 0.19
C VAL A 10 -0.20 -15.49 -0.69
N ASP A 11 -1.35 -16.13 -0.56
CA ASP A 11 -1.74 -17.33 -1.30
C ASP A 11 -3.25 -17.32 -1.64
N SER A 12 -3.76 -18.44 -2.14
CA SER A 12 -5.18 -18.56 -2.53
C SER A 12 -6.19 -18.47 -1.38
N ASP A 13 -5.74 -18.62 -0.12
CA ASP A 13 -6.60 -18.47 1.06
C ASP A 13 -6.57 -17.02 1.60
N THR A 14 -5.76 -16.15 0.99
CA THR A 14 -5.60 -14.75 1.42
C THR A 14 -6.69 -13.85 0.83
N ALA A 15 -7.50 -13.25 1.69
CA ALA A 15 -8.55 -12.33 1.24
C ALA A 15 -8.02 -10.93 0.86
N ALA A 16 -7.09 -10.37 1.64
CA ALA A 16 -6.60 -9.01 1.46
C ALA A 16 -5.25 -8.76 2.14
N VAL A 17 -4.51 -7.78 1.62
CA VAL A 17 -3.27 -7.23 2.18
C VAL A 17 -3.48 -5.76 2.50
N PHE A 18 -3.21 -5.37 3.75
CA PHE A 18 -3.30 -3.99 4.22
C PHE A 18 -1.89 -3.40 4.39
N LEU A 19 -1.63 -2.23 3.80
CA LEU A 19 -0.35 -1.53 3.91
C LEU A 19 -0.57 -0.02 4.03
N GLU A 20 0.26 0.65 4.82
CA GLU A 20 0.51 2.09 4.66
C GLU A 20 1.53 2.30 3.52
N PRO A 21 1.30 3.22 2.55
CA PRO A 21 2.28 3.50 1.50
C PRO A 21 3.63 3.98 2.05
N ILE A 22 3.59 4.75 3.14
CA ILE A 22 4.73 5.14 3.97
C ILE A 22 4.26 4.93 5.41
N MET A 23 4.97 4.10 6.17
CA MET A 23 4.56 3.80 7.54
C MET A 23 4.81 5.02 8.43
N GLY A 24 3.72 5.64 8.87
CA GLY A 24 3.76 6.91 9.59
C GLY A 24 4.29 6.78 11.00
N GLU A 25 3.49 6.14 11.85
CA GLU A 25 3.73 5.97 13.28
C GLU A 25 4.92 5.02 13.56
N GLY A 26 5.35 4.24 12.56
CA GLY A 26 6.56 3.42 12.59
C GLY A 26 7.87 4.20 12.45
N GLY A 27 7.82 5.53 12.38
CA GLY A 27 8.99 6.40 12.26
C GLY A 27 9.23 6.93 10.84
N VAL A 28 8.16 7.18 10.08
CA VAL A 28 8.22 7.69 8.69
C VAL A 28 9.09 6.79 7.81
N VAL A 29 8.69 5.53 7.69
CA VAL A 29 9.44 4.52 6.95
C VAL A 29 8.95 4.47 5.50
N VAL A 30 9.75 5.05 4.60
CA VAL A 30 9.55 4.91 3.16
C VAL A 30 9.94 3.48 2.76
N PRO A 31 9.06 2.71 2.08
CA PRO A 31 9.43 1.39 1.63
C PRO A 31 10.50 1.45 0.53
N PRO A 32 11.25 0.36 0.29
CA PRO A 32 12.14 0.27 -0.86
C PRO A 32 11.36 0.53 -2.16
N ALA A 33 12.04 1.12 -3.15
CA ALA A 33 11.45 1.39 -4.46
C ALA A 33 10.86 0.11 -5.08
N GLY A 34 9.66 0.21 -5.65
CA GLY A 34 8.96 -0.91 -6.28
C GLY A 34 8.26 -1.87 -5.30
N TYR A 35 8.36 -1.67 -3.97
CA TYR A 35 7.68 -2.53 -3.00
C TYR A 35 6.15 -2.52 -3.17
N LEU A 36 5.54 -1.35 -3.40
CA LEU A 36 4.09 -1.26 -3.62
C LEU A 36 3.67 -1.86 -4.97
N VAL A 37 4.50 -1.74 -6.00
CA VAL A 37 4.31 -2.43 -7.29
C VAL A 37 4.29 -3.93 -7.09
N ALA A 38 5.29 -4.48 -6.38
CA ALA A 38 5.34 -5.91 -6.06
C ALA A 38 4.12 -6.35 -5.23
N ALA A 39 3.70 -5.56 -4.24
CA ALA A 39 2.50 -5.85 -3.45
C ALA A 39 1.24 -5.91 -4.32
N ARG A 40 1.11 -5.00 -5.29
CA ARG A 40 0.01 -5.04 -6.26
C ARG A 40 0.05 -6.27 -7.14
N GLU A 41 1.20 -6.63 -7.68
CA GLU A 41 1.36 -7.82 -8.52
C GLU A 41 1.02 -9.11 -7.76
N ILE A 42 1.58 -9.27 -6.56
CA ILE A 42 1.38 -10.44 -5.70
C ILE A 42 -0.10 -10.59 -5.32
N THR A 43 -0.74 -9.51 -4.88
CA THR A 43 -2.17 -9.56 -4.53
C THR A 43 -3.04 -9.90 -5.74
N ALA A 44 -2.73 -9.34 -6.91
CA ALA A 44 -3.45 -9.64 -8.14
C ALA A 44 -3.26 -11.09 -8.61
N GLU A 45 -2.05 -11.65 -8.48
CA GLU A 45 -1.75 -13.06 -8.82
C GLU A 45 -2.63 -14.03 -8.02
N HIS A 46 -2.87 -13.75 -6.74
CA HIS A 46 -3.63 -14.61 -5.84
C HIS A 46 -5.11 -14.25 -5.71
N GLY A 47 -5.58 -13.19 -6.39
CA GLY A 47 -6.95 -12.69 -6.26
C GLY A 47 -7.25 -12.04 -4.90
N ALA A 48 -6.22 -11.70 -4.12
CA ALA A 48 -6.33 -10.97 -2.88
C ALA A 48 -6.53 -9.46 -3.16
N LEU A 49 -7.27 -8.77 -2.29
CA LEU A 49 -7.40 -7.32 -2.37
C LEU A 49 -6.14 -6.62 -1.87
N LEU A 50 -5.69 -5.58 -2.57
CA LEU A 50 -4.72 -4.61 -2.05
C LEU A 50 -5.47 -3.44 -1.41
N VAL A 51 -5.30 -3.26 -0.11
CA VAL A 51 -5.84 -2.13 0.65
C VAL A 51 -4.71 -1.21 1.07
N LEU A 52 -4.77 0.05 0.65
CA LEU A 52 -3.80 1.06 1.08
C LEU A 52 -4.42 2.01 2.10
N ASP A 53 -3.83 2.02 3.29
CA ASP A 53 -4.18 2.97 4.33
C ASP A 53 -3.49 4.31 4.04
N GLU A 54 -4.25 5.22 3.47
CA GLU A 54 -3.80 6.57 3.12
C GLU A 54 -4.36 7.61 4.09
N VAL A 55 -4.74 7.21 5.31
CA VAL A 55 -5.21 8.13 6.35
C VAL A 55 -4.17 9.21 6.65
N GLN A 56 -2.88 8.87 6.66
CA GLN A 56 -1.81 9.85 6.91
C GLN A 56 -1.13 10.33 5.62
N THR A 57 -0.91 9.43 4.65
CA THR A 57 -0.14 9.71 3.43
C THR A 57 -0.97 10.33 2.31
N GLY A 58 -2.30 10.23 2.38
CA GLY A 58 -3.21 10.80 1.42
C GLY A 58 -3.42 12.30 1.60
N VAL A 59 -4.37 12.82 0.82
CA VAL A 59 -4.79 14.23 0.78
C VAL A 59 -3.61 15.19 0.65
N GLY A 60 -2.71 14.90 -0.29
CA GLY A 60 -1.62 15.81 -0.65
C GLY A 60 -0.38 15.73 0.24
N ARG A 61 -0.37 14.91 1.31
CA ARG A 61 0.74 14.86 2.28
C ARG A 61 2.10 14.63 1.62
N THR A 62 2.14 13.81 0.58
CA THR A 62 3.37 13.42 -0.12
C THR A 62 3.58 14.19 -1.44
N GLY A 63 2.78 15.22 -1.73
CA GLY A 63 2.83 15.98 -2.98
C GLY A 63 1.95 15.44 -4.11
N ALA A 64 1.32 14.28 -3.91
CA ALA A 64 0.24 13.74 -4.73
C ALA A 64 -1.02 13.56 -3.87
N PHE A 65 -2.23 13.51 -4.48
CA PHE A 65 -3.46 13.36 -3.69
C PHE A 65 -3.45 12.04 -2.91
N PHE A 66 -2.96 10.97 -3.53
CA PHE A 66 -2.66 9.71 -2.87
C PHE A 66 -1.19 9.36 -3.04
N ALA A 67 -0.54 8.80 -2.03
CA ALA A 67 0.87 8.43 -2.10
C ALA A 67 1.14 7.29 -3.09
N HIS A 68 0.20 6.35 -3.27
CA HIS A 68 0.38 5.26 -4.25
C HIS A 68 0.52 5.73 -5.70
N GLN A 69 0.13 6.97 -6.00
CA GLN A 69 0.29 7.57 -7.33
C GLN A 69 1.76 7.76 -7.71
N HIS A 70 2.68 7.85 -6.74
CA HIS A 70 4.12 7.92 -7.01
C HIS A 70 4.66 6.63 -7.61
N ASP A 71 4.05 5.48 -7.26
CA ASP A 71 4.41 4.16 -7.80
C ASP A 71 3.56 3.76 -9.02
N GLY A 72 2.56 4.57 -9.40
CA GLY A 72 1.72 4.34 -10.58
C GLY A 72 0.79 3.12 -10.49
N ILE A 73 0.51 2.63 -9.28
CA ILE A 73 -0.40 1.50 -9.05
C ILE A 73 -1.82 1.96 -8.70
N THR A 74 -2.79 1.06 -8.84
CA THR A 74 -4.16 1.26 -8.33
C THR A 74 -4.49 0.16 -7.31
N PRO A 75 -4.71 0.52 -6.03
CA PRO A 75 -5.21 -0.44 -5.04
C PRO A 75 -6.70 -0.73 -5.23
N ASP A 76 -7.20 -1.80 -4.62
CA ASP A 76 -8.62 -2.15 -4.67
C ASP A 76 -9.44 -1.30 -3.70
N ILE A 77 -8.86 -0.94 -2.55
CA ILE A 77 -9.49 -0.11 -1.51
C ILE A 77 -8.47 0.92 -0.99
N VAL A 78 -8.95 2.14 -0.73
CA VAL A 78 -8.19 3.19 -0.06
C VAL A 78 -8.98 3.70 1.14
N THR A 79 -8.32 3.84 2.30
CA THR A 79 -8.90 4.54 3.46
C THR A 79 -8.40 5.98 3.52
N LEU A 80 -9.26 6.90 3.95
CA LEU A 80 -8.96 8.33 4.07
C LEU A 80 -9.52 8.90 5.36
N ALA A 81 -8.74 9.76 6.03
CA ALA A 81 -9.15 10.61 7.14
C ALA A 81 -8.13 11.76 7.30
N LYS A 82 -7.93 12.28 8.51
CA LYS A 82 -6.97 13.34 8.88
C LYS A 82 -7.07 14.55 7.95
N GLY A 83 -6.19 14.64 6.94
CA GLY A 83 -6.14 15.78 6.01
C GLY A 83 -7.40 15.97 5.16
N LEU A 84 -8.32 15.00 5.17
CA LEU A 84 -9.57 15.07 4.40
C LEU A 84 -10.53 16.18 4.88
N GLY A 85 -10.47 16.59 6.15
CA GLY A 85 -11.39 17.55 6.78
C GLY A 85 -10.69 18.66 7.54
#